data_AF-A0A4Q4R938-F1
#
_entry.id   AF-A0A4Q4R938-F1
#
_cell.length_a   1.000
_cell.length_b   1.000
_cell.length_c   1.000
_cell.angle_alpha   90.00
_cell.angle_beta   90.00
_cell.angle_gamma   90.00
#
_symmetry.space_group_name_H-M   'P 1'
#
loop_
_entity.id
_entity.type
_entity.pdbx_description
1 polymer ?
#
loop_
_entity_poly.entity_id
_entity_poly.type
_entity_poly.pdbx_seq_one_letter_code
_entity_poly.pdbx_strand_id
1 'polypeptide(L)'
;MYQPLNDLGVNFFMTNFIVDDPAMSLLDYLPDFYAKTAHSDPALPQICAAVGLVGLVNKSHNRDMLSAATHNYGAAIRAINNALPCAKIAVQDCTVASIYLAPMFEALVLLRRAGMDNASIHLAGAVSVAHLILQQQKQTEVTIKL
;
A
#
# COMPACT_ATOMS: atom_id res chain seq x y z
N MET A 1 17.65 -3.34 -21.16
CA MET A 1 17.81 -3.56 -19.72
C MET A 1 16.45 -4.03 -19.21
N TYR A 2 16.34 -5.30 -18.79
CA TYR A 2 15.06 -5.88 -18.35
C TYR A 2 14.86 -5.47 -16.88
N GLN A 3 13.93 -4.55 -16.61
CA GLN A 3 13.56 -4.21 -15.24
C GLN A 3 12.60 -5.30 -14.72
N PRO A 4 12.83 -5.88 -13.54
CA PRO A 4 11.86 -6.77 -12.91
C PRO A 4 10.48 -6.12 -12.84
N LEU A 5 9.43 -6.90 -13.08
CA LEU A 5 8.07 -6.38 -13.18
C LEU A 5 7.63 -5.65 -11.90
N ASN A 6 8.08 -6.12 -10.75
CA ASN A 6 7.80 -5.48 -9.46
C ASN A 6 8.47 -4.10 -9.35
N ASP A 7 9.72 -3.96 -9.77
CA ASP A 7 10.44 -2.69 -9.75
C ASP A 7 9.78 -1.69 -10.71
N LEU A 8 9.27 -2.17 -11.85
CA LEU A 8 8.51 -1.34 -12.78
C LEU A 8 7.21 -0.84 -12.14
N GLY A 9 6.49 -1.72 -11.43
CA GLY A 9 5.31 -1.37 -10.64
C GLY A 9 5.61 -0.30 -9.60
N VAL A 10 6.60 -0.54 -8.75
CA VAL A 10 7.01 0.42 -7.70
C VAL A 10 7.40 1.76 -8.32
N ASN A 11 8.21 1.77 -9.37
CA ASN A 11 8.61 3.01 -10.02
C ASN A 11 7.43 3.78 -10.61
N PHE A 12 6.49 3.08 -11.26
CA PHE A 12 5.28 3.70 -11.78
C PHE A 12 4.44 4.29 -10.64
N PHE A 13 4.30 3.56 -9.53
CA PHE A 13 3.59 4.02 -8.35
C PHE A 13 4.20 5.31 -7.79
N MET A 14 5.51 5.31 -7.52
CA MET A 14 6.21 6.49 -6.99
C MET A 14 6.13 7.71 -7.91
N THR A 15 6.12 7.49 -9.23
CA THR A 15 6.10 8.60 -10.21
C THR A 15 4.70 9.16 -10.46
N ASN A 16 3.65 8.35 -10.37
CA ASN A 16 2.30 8.73 -10.83
C ASN A 16 1.28 8.91 -9.70
N PHE A 17 1.53 8.36 -8.51
CA PHE A 17 0.60 8.41 -7.38
C PHE A 17 1.13 9.24 -6.20
N ILE A 18 2.39 9.66 -6.25
CA ILE A 18 3.01 10.50 -5.21
C ILE A 18 3.31 11.86 -5.83
N VAL A 19 2.92 12.91 -5.12
CA VAL A 19 3.26 14.29 -5.43
C VAL A 19 4.13 14.79 -4.29
N ASP A 20 5.26 15.41 -4.60
CA ASP A 20 6.25 15.92 -3.62
C ASP A 20 5.76 17.15 -2.82
N ASP A 21 4.47 17.49 -2.93
CA ASP A 21 3.85 18.57 -2.18
C ASP A 21 3.00 17.99 -1.03
N PRO A 22 3.42 18.18 0.24
CA PRO A 22 2.68 17.75 1.43
C PRO A 22 1.27 18.33 1.53
N ALA A 23 0.98 19.45 0.88
CA ALA A 23 -0.36 20.04 0.84
C ALA A 23 -1.29 19.32 -0.16
N MET A 24 -0.72 18.55 -1.09
CA MET A 24 -1.45 17.89 -2.19
C MET A 24 -1.42 16.37 -2.11
N SER A 25 -0.53 15.78 -1.30
CA SER A 25 -0.38 14.34 -1.14
C SER A 25 -0.22 13.94 0.32
N LEU A 26 -1.12 13.07 0.78
CA LEU A 26 -0.97 12.37 2.07
C LEU A 26 0.09 11.25 2.01
N LEU A 27 0.69 11.01 0.85
CA LEU A 27 1.71 9.98 0.59
C LEU A 27 3.10 10.58 0.31
N ASP A 28 3.29 11.88 0.55
CA ASP A 28 4.56 12.59 0.37
C ASP A 28 5.75 11.90 1.07
N TYR A 29 5.51 11.33 2.25
CA TYR A 29 6.51 10.62 3.07
C TYR A 29 6.92 9.25 2.52
N LEU A 30 6.13 8.69 1.60
CA LEU A 30 6.21 7.28 1.23
C LEU A 30 7.49 6.90 0.46
N PRO A 31 8.10 7.73 -0.41
CA PRO A 31 9.38 7.39 -1.06
C PRO A 31 10.53 7.22 -0.06
N ASP A 32 10.66 8.17 0.87
CA ASP A 32 11.69 8.14 1.92
C ASP A 32 11.46 6.98 2.89
N PHE A 33 10.20 6.73 3.24
CA PHE A 33 9.82 5.61 4.08
C PHE A 33 10.14 4.28 3.39
N TYR A 34 9.75 4.13 2.13
CA TYR A 34 10.01 2.95 1.32
C TYR A 34 11.50 2.64 1.22
N ALA A 35 12.34 3.64 0.95
CA ALA A 35 13.79 3.45 0.87
C ALA A 35 14.39 2.89 2.17
N LYS A 36 13.82 3.24 3.33
CA LYS A 36 14.28 2.78 4.65
C LYS A 36 13.74 1.40 5.01
N THR A 37 12.54 1.04 4.54
CA THR A 37 11.79 -0.11 5.08
C THR A 37 11.50 -1.23 4.09
N ALA A 38 11.75 -1.03 2.79
CA ALA A 38 11.44 -2.02 1.75
C ALA A 38 12.11 -3.40 1.95
N HIS A 39 13.21 -3.47 2.69
CA HIS A 39 13.91 -4.72 3.00
C HIS A 39 13.40 -5.41 4.28
N SER A 40 12.66 -4.69 5.12
CA SER A 40 12.26 -5.13 6.46
C SER A 40 10.91 -5.82 6.49
N ASP A 41 10.01 -5.46 5.57
CA ASP A 41 8.67 -6.03 5.47
C ASP A 41 8.27 -6.22 3.99
N PRO A 42 7.78 -7.41 3.60
CA PRO A 42 7.45 -7.69 2.20
C PRO A 42 6.10 -7.09 1.76
N ALA A 43 5.20 -6.71 2.68
CA ALA A 43 3.87 -6.21 2.34
C ALA A 43 3.94 -4.87 1.62
N LEU A 44 4.81 -3.97 2.07
CA LEU A 44 4.94 -2.63 1.49
C LEU A 44 5.48 -2.65 0.04
N PRO A 45 6.58 -3.35 -0.29
CA PRO A 45 7.00 -3.56 -1.67
C PRO A 45 5.92 -4.20 -2.56
N GLN A 46 5.22 -5.21 -2.03
CA GLN A 46 4.20 -5.94 -2.78
C GLN A 46 2.99 -5.05 -3.09
N ILE A 47 2.52 -4.24 -2.14
CA ILE A 47 1.37 -3.37 -2.39
C ILE A 47 1.72 -2.21 -3.33
N CYS A 48 2.90 -1.59 -3.18
CA CYS A 48 3.37 -0.55 -4.10
C CYS A 48 3.51 -1.09 -5.53
N ALA A 49 4.07 -2.30 -5.68
CA ALA A 49 4.16 -2.97 -6.97
C ALA A 49 2.76 -3.26 -7.54
N ALA A 50 1.83 -3.79 -6.73
CA ALA A 50 0.48 -4.10 -7.18
C ALA A 50 -0.28 -2.87 -7.70
N VAL A 51 -0.28 -1.77 -6.93
CA VAL A 51 -0.96 -0.52 -7.28
C VAL A 51 -0.34 0.10 -8.53
N GLY A 52 0.99 0.13 -8.63
CA GLY A 52 1.66 0.67 -9.80
C GLY A 52 1.42 -0.17 -11.06
N LEU A 53 1.45 -1.50 -10.95
CA LEU A 53 1.18 -2.39 -12.07
C LEU A 53 -0.26 -2.26 -12.58
N VAL A 54 -1.26 -2.20 -11.69
CA VAL A 54 -2.65 -1.99 -12.13
C VAL A 54 -2.84 -0.59 -12.72
N GLY A 55 -2.18 0.43 -12.17
CA GLY A 55 -2.16 1.77 -12.76
C GLY A 55 -1.62 1.76 -14.19
N LEU A 56 -0.56 0.99 -14.44
CA LEU A 56 0.02 0.83 -15.77
C LEU A 56 -0.89 0.01 -16.71
N VAL A 57 -1.57 -1.04 -16.23
CA VAL A 57 -2.61 -1.77 -16.99
C VAL A 57 -3.72 -0.81 -17.43
N ASN A 58 -4.20 0.03 -16.51
CA ASN A 58 -5.27 0.99 -16.79
C ASN A 58 -4.82 2.07 -17.79
N LYS A 59 -3.57 2.53 -17.71
CA LYS A 59 -3.00 3.53 -18.63
C LYS A 59 -2.67 2.99 -20.01
N SER A 60 -2.18 1.75 -20.10
CA SER A 60 -1.74 1.12 -21.36
C SER A 60 -2.84 0.34 -22.07
N HIS A 61 -3.97 0.07 -21.39
CA HIS A 61 -5.01 -0.86 -21.81
C HIS A 61 -4.51 -2.29 -22.10
N ASN A 62 -3.29 -2.63 -21.68
CA ASN A 62 -2.74 -3.97 -21.80
C ASN A 62 -2.94 -4.74 -20.49
N ARG A 63 -3.67 -5.87 -20.56
CA ARG A 63 -3.99 -6.72 -19.41
C ARG A 63 -2.90 -7.73 -19.05
N ASP A 64 -1.81 -7.81 -19.79
CA ASP A 64 -0.72 -8.77 -19.55
C ASP A 64 -0.14 -8.66 -18.13
N MET A 65 -0.15 -7.46 -17.55
CA MET A 65 0.42 -7.17 -16.23
C MET A 65 -0.59 -7.34 -15.08
N LEU A 66 -1.87 -7.57 -15.37
CA LEU A 66 -2.92 -7.69 -14.36
C LEU A 66 -2.73 -8.93 -13.47
N SER A 67 -2.29 -10.05 -14.06
CA SER A 67 -2.01 -11.27 -13.30
C SER A 67 -0.91 -11.03 -12.24
N ALA A 68 0.16 -10.35 -12.63
CA ALA A 68 1.24 -9.99 -11.72
C ALA A 68 0.80 -8.97 -10.66
N ALA A 69 -0.03 -7.99 -11.03
CA ALA A 69 -0.58 -7.01 -10.10
C ALA A 69 -1.43 -7.70 -9.01
N THR A 70 -2.34 -8.60 -9.41
CA THR A 70 -3.18 -9.39 -8.50
C THR A 70 -2.37 -10.35 -7.63
N HIS A 71 -1.31 -10.95 -8.18
CA HIS A 71 -0.41 -11.81 -7.41
C HIS A 71 0.26 -11.04 -6.27
N ASN A 72 0.82 -9.86 -6.58
CA ASN A 72 1.45 -8.99 -5.59
C ASN A 72 0.44 -8.48 -4.55
N TYR A 73 -0.77 -8.09 -4.98
CA TYR A 73 -1.84 -7.71 -4.05
C TYR A 73 -2.17 -8.84 -3.07
N GLY A 74 -2.40 -10.05 -3.59
CA GLY A 74 -2.69 -11.21 -2.73
C GLY A 74 -1.53 -11.56 -1.79
N ALA A 75 -0.29 -11.35 -2.20
CA ALA A 75 0.88 -11.54 -1.34
C ALA A 75 0.92 -10.49 -0.21
N ALA A 76 0.66 -9.22 -0.52
CA ALA A 76 0.58 -8.15 0.47
C ALA A 76 -0.52 -8.41 1.50
N ILE A 77 -1.72 -8.81 1.06
CA ILE A 77 -2.83 -9.15 1.97
C ILE A 77 -2.48 -10.33 2.89
N ARG A 78 -1.79 -11.36 2.38
CA ARG A 78 -1.30 -12.46 3.24
C ARG A 78 -0.28 -11.98 4.26
N ALA A 79 0.65 -11.13 3.86
CA ALA A 79 1.65 -10.56 4.78
C ALA A 79 0.99 -9.70 5.87
N ILE A 80 0.05 -8.83 5.50
CA ILE A 80 -0.77 -8.03 6.43
C ILE A 80 -1.51 -8.95 7.41
N ASN A 81 -2.24 -9.95 6.91
CA ASN A 81 -3.01 -10.87 7.75
C ASN A 81 -2.14 -11.68 8.71
N ASN A 82 -0.88 -11.96 8.36
CA ASN A 82 0.07 -12.62 9.25
C ASN A 82 0.65 -11.67 10.31
N ALA A 83 0.70 -10.37 10.04
CA ALA A 83 1.17 -9.35 10.99
C ALA A 83 0.11 -8.99 12.04
N LEU A 84 -1.18 -8.98 11.66
CA LEU A 84 -2.29 -8.55 12.53
C LEU A 84 -2.44 -9.32 13.87
N PRO A 85 -2.25 -10.65 13.95
CA PRO A 85 -2.37 -11.39 15.21
C PRO A 85 -1.37 -10.96 16.28
N CYS A 86 -0.24 -10.36 15.90
CA CYS A 86 0.78 -9.90 16.82
C CYS A 86 0.71 -8.38 16.96
N ALA A 87 0.22 -7.90 18.11
CA ALA A 87 0.09 -6.46 18.37
C ALA A 87 1.41 -5.67 18.22
N LYS A 88 2.58 -6.32 18.34
CA LYS A 88 3.89 -5.67 18.11
C LYS A 88 4.24 -5.50 16.63
N ILE A 89 3.70 -6.35 15.76
CA ILE A 89 3.97 -6.36 14.31
C ILE A 89 2.85 -5.60 13.59
N ALA A 90 1.61 -5.72 14.07
CA ALA A 90 0.46 -4.98 13.58
C ALA A 90 0.67 -3.45 13.61
N VAL A 91 1.36 -2.96 14.65
CA VAL A 91 1.67 -1.53 14.85
C VAL A 91 2.88 -1.03 14.08
N GLN A 92 3.55 -1.89 13.31
CA GLN A 92 4.68 -1.44 12.49
C GLN A 92 4.17 -0.56 11.36
N ASP A 93 4.88 0.53 11.11
CA ASP A 93 4.56 1.50 10.07
C ASP A 93 4.40 0.85 8.68
N CYS A 94 5.15 -0.22 8.39
CA CYS A 94 5.05 -0.95 7.13
C CYS A 94 3.69 -1.65 7.00
N THR A 95 3.22 -2.29 8.06
CA THR A 95 1.90 -2.94 8.11
C THR A 95 0.80 -1.91 7.94
N VAL A 96 0.88 -0.80 8.67
CA VAL A 96 -0.10 0.29 8.63
C VAL A 96 -0.16 0.92 7.24
N ALA A 97 0.99 1.30 6.67
CA ALA A 97 1.08 1.85 5.31
C ALA A 97 0.55 0.86 4.27
N SER A 98 0.82 -0.43 4.43
CA SER A 98 0.33 -1.45 3.49
C SER A 98 -1.18 -1.61 3.54
N ILE A 99 -1.78 -1.56 4.73
CA ILE A 99 -3.25 -1.55 4.90
C ILE A 99 -3.84 -0.30 4.25
N TYR A 100 -3.21 0.86 4.42
CA TYR A 100 -3.67 2.12 3.83
C TYR A 100 -3.63 2.12 2.30
N LEU A 101 -2.64 1.46 1.69
CA LEU A 101 -2.49 1.37 0.24
C LEU A 101 -3.35 0.27 -0.42
N ALA A 102 -3.79 -0.74 0.33
CA ALA A 102 -4.67 -1.81 -0.18
C ALA A 102 -5.95 -1.31 -0.88
N PRO A 103 -6.70 -0.33 -0.33
CA PRO A 103 -7.82 0.33 -1.01
C PRO A 103 -7.52 0.83 -2.41
N MET A 104 -6.31 1.34 -2.66
CA MET A 104 -5.95 1.93 -3.95
C MET A 104 -5.95 0.88 -5.06
N PHE A 105 -5.47 -0.33 -4.76
CA PHE A 105 -5.51 -1.44 -5.72
C PHE A 105 -6.96 -1.80 -6.05
N GLU A 106 -7.80 -1.95 -5.04
CA GLU A 106 -9.20 -2.34 -5.20
C GLU A 106 -10.01 -1.29 -5.96
N ALA A 107 -9.77 -0.01 -5.70
CA ALA A 107 -10.38 1.10 -6.43
C ALA A 107 -9.98 1.13 -7.92
N LEU A 108 -8.79 0.64 -8.27
CA LEU A 108 -8.29 0.60 -9.65
C LEU A 108 -8.73 -0.65 -10.42
N VAL A 109 -9.08 -1.75 -9.74
CA VAL A 109 -9.48 -3.03 -10.36
C VAL A 109 -11.00 -3.24 -10.37
N LEU A 110 -11.70 -2.88 -9.29
CA LEU A 110 -13.09 -3.25 -9.09
C LEU A 110 -14.06 -2.20 -9.64
N LEU A 111 -15.30 -2.64 -9.90
CA LEU A 111 -16.40 -1.74 -10.20
C LEU A 111 -16.53 -0.69 -9.08
N ARG A 112 -16.72 0.58 -9.43
CA ARG A 112 -16.69 1.73 -8.49
C ARG A 112 -17.38 1.48 -7.15
N ARG A 113 -18.51 0.76 -7.14
CA ARG A 113 -19.26 0.46 -5.91
C ARG A 113 -18.57 -0.57 -5.01
N ALA A 114 -18.16 -1.71 -5.56
CA ALA A 114 -17.47 -2.75 -4.79
C ALA A 114 -16.07 -2.31 -4.34
N GLY A 115 -15.36 -1.52 -5.16
CA GLY A 115 -14.08 -0.93 -4.77
C GLY A 115 -14.21 0.06 -3.61
N MET A 116 -15.27 0.87 -3.58
CA MET A 116 -15.55 1.79 -2.47
C MET A 116 -15.94 1.08 -1.16
N ASP A 117 -16.71 0.00 -1.25
CA ASP A 117 -17.08 -0.80 -0.07
C ASP A 117 -15.82 -1.43 0.57
N ASN A 118 -14.95 -2.02 -0.24
CA ASN A 118 -13.70 -2.61 0.28
C ASN A 118 -12.73 -1.55 0.80
N ALA A 119 -12.60 -0.41 0.10
CA ALA A 119 -11.78 0.72 0.57
C ALA A 119 -12.24 1.21 1.96
N SER A 120 -13.55 1.24 2.21
CA SER A 120 -14.11 1.62 3.50
C SER A 120 -13.73 0.65 4.62
N ILE A 121 -13.71 -0.66 4.32
CA ILE A 121 -13.31 -1.71 5.27
C ILE A 121 -11.82 -1.58 5.64
N HIS A 122 -10.95 -1.41 4.65
CA HIS A 122 -9.51 -1.25 4.89
C HIS A 122 -9.20 0.04 5.63
N LEU A 123 -9.88 1.14 5.32
CA LEU A 123 -9.70 2.41 6.05
C LEU A 123 -10.14 2.27 7.52
N ALA A 124 -11.28 1.62 7.78
CA ALA A 124 -11.71 1.31 9.14
C ALA A 124 -10.70 0.41 9.89
N GLY A 125 -10.08 -0.54 9.17
CA GLY A 125 -8.99 -1.35 9.67
C GLY A 125 -7.76 -0.53 10.04
N ALA A 126 -7.31 0.36 9.15
CA ALA A 126 -6.18 1.25 9.39
C ALA A 126 -6.39 2.14 10.62
N VAL A 127 -7.58 2.73 10.77
CA VAL A 127 -7.95 3.54 11.94
C VAL A 127 -7.95 2.70 13.22
N SER A 128 -8.43 1.46 13.16
CA SER A 128 -8.42 0.55 14.32
C SER A 128 -6.99 0.23 14.77
N VAL A 129 -6.07 0.00 13.83
CA VAL A 129 -4.65 -0.21 14.13
C VAL A 129 -4.01 1.07 14.67
N ALA A 130 -4.27 2.23 14.06
CA ALA A 130 -3.78 3.53 14.54
C ALA A 130 -4.26 3.81 15.98
N HIS A 131 -5.51 3.46 16.32
CA HIS A 131 -6.03 3.58 17.67
C HIS A 131 -5.27 2.69 18.67
N LEU A 132 -4.92 1.45 18.30
CA LEU A 132 -4.09 0.58 19.12
C LEU A 132 -2.67 1.15 19.33
N ILE A 133 -2.10 1.81 18.33
CA ILE A 133 -0.80 2.50 18.42
C ILE A 133 -0.86 3.64 19.46
N LEU A 134 -1.92 4.45 19.39
CA LEU A 134 -2.17 5.55 20.32
C LEU A 134 -2.33 5.04 21.76
N GLN A 135 -3.09 3.96 21.97
CA GLN A 135 -3.27 3.33 23.29
C GLN A 135 -1.94 2.81 23.87
N GLN A 136 -0.97 2.45 23.02
CA GLN A 136 0.35 2.00 23.45
C GLN A 136 1.38 3.13 23.65
N GLN A 137 0.99 4.41 23.47
CA GLN A 137 1.87 5.59 23.51
C GLN A 137 3.09 5.51 22.56
N LYS A 138 2.95 4.79 21.44
CA LYS A 138 4.02 4.60 20.45
C LYS A 138 3.74 5.39 19.17
N GLN A 139 3.58 6.70 19.28
CA GLN A 139 3.38 7.53 18.08
C GLN A 139 4.58 7.38 17.12
N THR A 140 4.29 7.12 15.85
CA THR A 140 5.26 7.05 14.74
C THR A 140 4.94 8.09 13.69
N GLU A 141 5.91 8.44 12.83
CA GLU A 141 5.72 9.42 11.74
C GLU A 141 4.53 9.06 10.83
N VAL A 142 4.29 7.77 10.58
CA VAL A 142 3.18 7.28 9.77
C VAL A 142 1.84 7.46 10.49
N THR A 143 1.80 7.21 11.79
CA THR A 143 0.56 7.35 12.59
C THR A 143 0.15 8.82 12.75
N ILE A 144 1.10 9.77 12.70
CA ILE A 144 0.83 11.21 12.78
C ILE A 144 0.21 11.74 11.48
N LYS A 145 0.47 11.08 10.35
CA LYS A 145 0.02 11.48 9.01
C LYS A 145 -1.33 10.86 8.60
N LEU A 146 -1.87 9.93 9.39
CA LEU A 146 -3.19 9.29 9.24
C LEU A 146 -4.27 10.06 10.00
#